data_AF-A0A7S2YWT5-F1
#
_entry.id   AF-A0A7S2YWT5-F1
#
_cell.length_a   1.000
_cell.length_b   1.000
_cell.length_c   1.000
_cell.angle_alpha   90.00
_cell.angle_beta   90.00
_cell.angle_gamma   90.00
#
_symmetry.space_group_name_H-M   'P 1'
#
loop_
_entity.id
_entity.type
_entity.pdbx_description
1 polymer ?
#
loop_
_entity_poly.entity_id
_entity_poly.type
_entity_poly.pdbx_seq_one_letter_code
_entity_poly.pdbx_strand_id
1 'polypeptide(L)'
;MTWALLAKRLSGKYAVAAVDLRGHGESSRDGAMSFAIEELTRDAVAVWAHLFGAARPPTVVLGHSLGGAVAIHASSLEGIPSLAATVVIDVVEGTAMQSLPYMLQVINRRPKAFDSVQHFVKYAYSSGLTKNFEAARVSAASQVMPGGASSSTSGSSKEEKEGGFVWVTDLTKTEPYWKGWYSGLSKRFLGVPVPKLLLLAGTDRLDKDLTIGQMQGKFQMKVLPAGHAIHEDEPDKFCEALDGFLTRFRIA
;
A
#
# COMPACT_ATOMS: atom_id res chain seq x y z
N MET A 1 -4.01 -6.04 -9.78
CA MET A 1 -3.81 -5.00 -8.74
C MET A 1 -4.28 -5.49 -7.38
N THR A 2 -3.57 -5.16 -6.29
CA THR A 2 -3.88 -5.61 -4.90
C THR A 2 -5.23 -5.10 -4.39
N TRP A 3 -5.67 -3.93 -4.87
CA TRP A 3 -6.97 -3.35 -4.49
C TRP A 3 -8.17 -3.91 -5.25
N ALA A 4 -8.01 -4.86 -6.16
CA ALA A 4 -9.06 -5.25 -7.11
C ALA A 4 -10.37 -5.68 -6.44
N LEU A 5 -10.30 -6.53 -5.41
CA LEU A 5 -11.49 -7.02 -4.70
C LEU A 5 -12.20 -5.93 -3.92
N LEU A 6 -11.43 -4.99 -3.35
CA LEU A 6 -11.96 -3.84 -2.64
C LEU A 6 -12.57 -2.83 -3.61
N ALA A 7 -11.86 -2.49 -4.69
CA ALA A 7 -12.32 -1.57 -5.73
C ALA A 7 -13.64 -2.04 -6.34
N LYS A 8 -13.79 -3.35 -6.63
CA LYS A 8 -15.05 -3.93 -7.11
C LYS A 8 -16.22 -3.63 -6.17
N ARG A 9 -16.03 -3.78 -4.85
CA ARG A 9 -17.07 -3.53 -3.83
C ARG A 9 -17.39 -2.05 -3.67
N LEU A 10 -16.37 -1.20 -3.72
CA LEU A 10 -16.52 0.25 -3.55
C LEU A 10 -17.08 0.94 -4.81
N SER A 11 -16.81 0.41 -5.99
CA SER A 11 -17.17 1.04 -7.27
C SER A 11 -18.68 1.23 -7.49
N GLY A 12 -19.53 0.49 -6.77
CA GLY A 12 -20.98 0.67 -6.81
C GLY A 12 -21.47 1.92 -6.06
N LYS A 13 -20.64 2.50 -5.20
CA LYS A 13 -20.99 3.66 -4.34
C LYS A 13 -20.06 4.86 -4.55
N TYR A 14 -18.81 4.62 -4.93
CA TYR A 14 -17.76 5.64 -4.97
C TYR A 14 -16.99 5.58 -6.29
N ALA A 15 -16.47 6.73 -6.73
CA ALA A 15 -15.42 6.75 -7.73
C ALA A 15 -14.11 6.27 -7.06
N VAL A 16 -13.52 5.20 -7.60
CA VAL A 16 -12.31 4.60 -7.05
C VAL A 16 -11.15 4.82 -8.02
N ALA A 17 -10.13 5.54 -7.56
CA ALA A 17 -8.85 5.64 -8.24
C ALA A 17 -7.80 4.87 -7.44
N ALA A 18 -7.24 3.83 -8.05
CA ALA A 18 -6.17 3.04 -7.45
C ALA A 18 -4.92 3.18 -8.30
N VAL A 19 -3.83 3.58 -7.65
CA VAL A 19 -2.64 4.09 -8.32
C VAL A 19 -1.49 3.12 -8.12
N ASP A 20 -0.87 2.70 -9.22
CA ASP A 20 0.43 2.04 -9.18
C ASP A 20 1.49 3.11 -8.88
N LEU A 21 2.12 3.02 -7.71
CA LEU A 21 3.22 3.90 -7.36
C LEU A 21 4.40 3.69 -8.32
N ARG A 22 5.27 4.69 -8.43
CA ARG A 22 6.52 4.58 -9.18
C ARG A 22 7.27 3.28 -8.80
N GLY A 23 7.84 2.60 -9.79
CA GLY A 23 8.50 1.30 -9.61
C GLY A 23 7.57 0.11 -9.30
N HIS A 24 6.25 0.29 -9.27
CA HIS A 24 5.27 -0.77 -9.02
C HIS A 24 4.28 -0.91 -10.19
N GLY A 25 3.67 -2.09 -10.32
CA GLY A 25 2.68 -2.39 -11.34
C GLY A 25 3.10 -1.94 -12.74
N GLU A 26 2.27 -1.16 -13.41
CA GLU A 26 2.52 -0.66 -14.77
C GLU A 26 3.20 0.73 -14.81
N SER A 27 3.40 1.38 -13.67
CA SER A 27 4.11 2.66 -13.58
C SER A 27 5.59 2.51 -13.93
N SER A 28 6.24 3.62 -14.30
CA SER A 28 7.65 3.65 -14.73
C SER A 28 8.59 2.99 -13.70
N ARG A 29 9.56 2.24 -14.20
CA ARG A 29 10.53 1.43 -13.43
C ARG A 29 11.98 1.85 -13.68
N ASP A 30 12.21 3.13 -13.94
CA ASP A 30 13.56 3.66 -14.17
C ASP A 30 14.51 3.29 -13.01
N GLY A 31 15.68 2.74 -13.33
CA GLY A 31 16.66 2.26 -12.37
C GLY A 31 17.31 3.35 -11.53
N ALA A 32 17.26 4.61 -11.97
CA ALA A 32 17.78 5.78 -11.25
C ALA A 32 16.73 6.49 -10.36
N MET A 33 15.54 5.90 -10.23
CA MET A 33 14.41 6.51 -9.57
C MET A 33 14.55 6.56 -8.04
N SER A 34 14.27 7.72 -7.45
CA SER A 34 14.18 7.88 -6.00
C SER A 34 12.85 7.34 -5.46
N PHE A 35 12.92 6.56 -4.38
CA PHE A 35 11.76 6.12 -3.60
C PHE A 35 11.65 6.89 -2.27
N ALA A 36 12.23 8.08 -2.18
CA ALA A 36 12.03 8.95 -1.03
C ALA A 36 10.53 9.24 -0.81
N ILE A 37 10.10 9.37 0.44
CA ILE A 37 8.68 9.52 0.77
C ILE A 37 8.09 10.79 0.16
N GLU A 38 8.89 11.84 0.03
CA GLU A 38 8.53 13.12 -0.58
C GLU A 38 8.18 12.95 -2.06
N GLU A 39 8.95 12.13 -2.77
CA GLU A 39 8.75 11.85 -4.19
C GLU A 39 7.52 10.98 -4.43
N LEU A 40 7.35 9.92 -3.64
CA LEU A 40 6.15 9.07 -3.68
C LEU A 40 4.87 9.87 -3.36
N THR A 41 4.97 10.76 -2.39
CA THR A 41 3.86 11.65 -2.00
C THR A 41 3.54 12.66 -3.10
N ARG A 42 4.57 13.26 -3.72
CA ARG A 42 4.39 14.20 -4.84
C ARG A 42 3.66 13.54 -6.00
N ASP A 43 4.01 12.31 -6.36
CA ASP A 43 3.34 11.57 -7.42
C ASP A 43 1.87 11.33 -7.10
N ALA A 44 1.56 10.87 -5.88
CA ALA A 44 0.18 10.61 -5.47
C ALA A 44 -0.68 11.87 -5.54
N VAL A 45 -0.15 13.01 -5.08
CA VAL A 45 -0.83 14.31 -5.17
C VAL A 45 -0.97 14.76 -6.63
N ALA A 46 0.05 14.56 -7.47
CA ALA A 46 0.01 14.92 -8.88
C ALA A 46 -1.05 14.11 -9.64
N VAL A 47 -1.17 12.81 -9.38
CA VAL A 47 -2.21 11.95 -9.94
C VAL A 47 -3.60 12.41 -9.51
N TRP A 48 -3.80 12.71 -8.21
CA TRP A 48 -5.06 13.26 -7.73
C TRP A 48 -5.41 14.60 -8.41
N ALA A 49 -4.44 15.52 -8.50
CA ALA A 49 -4.64 16.82 -9.12
C ALA A 49 -4.99 16.69 -10.62
N HIS A 50 -4.36 15.75 -11.33
CA HIS A 50 -4.64 15.49 -12.73
C HIS A 50 -6.06 14.94 -12.95
N LEU A 51 -6.49 13.97 -12.13
CA LEU A 51 -7.79 13.32 -12.29
C LEU A 51 -8.95 14.15 -11.74
N PHE A 52 -8.72 14.88 -10.64
CA PHE A 52 -9.79 15.44 -9.81
C PHE A 52 -9.57 16.90 -9.42
N GLY A 53 -8.43 17.53 -9.75
CA GLY A 53 -8.08 18.87 -9.26
C GLY A 53 -9.04 19.98 -9.68
N ALA A 54 -9.75 19.81 -10.81
CA ALA A 54 -10.79 20.73 -11.26
C ALA A 54 -12.11 20.56 -10.49
N ALA A 55 -12.57 19.32 -10.34
CA ALA A 55 -13.86 19.01 -9.70
C ALA A 55 -13.79 19.04 -8.15
N ARG A 56 -12.61 18.75 -7.59
CA ARG A 56 -12.32 18.68 -6.15
C ARG A 56 -13.41 17.94 -5.34
N PRO A 57 -13.76 16.70 -5.72
CA PRO A 57 -14.75 15.93 -4.98
C PRO A 57 -14.25 15.64 -3.56
N PRO A 58 -15.14 15.49 -2.55
CA PRO A 58 -14.75 14.95 -1.24
C PRO A 58 -13.92 13.68 -1.41
N THR A 59 -12.68 13.71 -0.96
CA THR A 59 -11.68 12.69 -1.26
C THR A 59 -11.29 11.95 0.00
N VAL A 60 -11.41 10.62 0.00
CA VAL A 60 -10.85 9.76 1.03
C VAL A 60 -9.53 9.20 0.52
N VAL A 61 -8.43 9.50 1.20
CA VAL A 61 -7.11 8.94 0.88
C VAL A 61 -6.91 7.66 1.68
N LEU A 62 -6.51 6.58 1.01
CA LEU A 62 -6.42 5.25 1.60
C LEU A 62 -5.06 4.63 1.25
N GLY A 63 -4.40 4.00 2.22
CA GLY A 63 -3.11 3.38 1.98
C GLY A 63 -2.79 2.19 2.88
N HIS A 64 -2.04 1.23 2.35
CA HIS A 64 -1.54 0.05 3.05
C HIS A 64 -0.01 0.05 3.12
N SER A 65 0.57 -0.22 4.30
CA SER A 65 2.02 -0.34 4.50
C SER A 65 2.76 0.91 3.96
N LEU A 66 3.66 0.77 2.97
CA LEU A 66 4.27 1.91 2.27
C LEU A 66 3.22 2.91 1.75
N GLY A 67 2.15 2.43 1.13
CA GLY A 67 1.05 3.28 0.68
C GLY A 67 0.34 3.98 1.83
N GLY A 68 0.33 3.40 3.03
CA GLY A 68 -0.16 4.06 4.25
C GLY A 68 0.72 5.23 4.67
N ALA A 69 2.04 5.08 4.58
CA ALA A 69 2.97 6.20 4.77
C ALA A 69 2.73 7.32 3.75
N VAL A 70 2.61 6.97 2.46
CA VAL A 70 2.30 7.94 1.39
C VAL A 70 0.96 8.62 1.65
N ALA A 71 -0.09 7.88 2.04
CA ALA A 71 -1.40 8.42 2.37
C ALA A 71 -1.35 9.45 3.51
N ILE A 72 -0.62 9.15 4.58
CA ILE A 72 -0.44 10.07 5.72
C ILE A 72 0.32 11.33 5.30
N HIS A 73 1.41 11.17 4.55
CA HIS A 73 2.19 12.30 4.05
C HIS A 73 1.37 13.17 3.11
N ALA A 74 0.68 12.60 2.14
CA ALA A 74 -0.20 13.33 1.22
C ALA A 74 -1.32 14.08 1.98
N SER A 75 -1.91 13.43 2.98
CA SER A 75 -2.97 14.02 3.82
C SER A 75 -2.49 15.13 4.76
N SER A 76 -1.17 15.24 4.97
CA SER A 76 -0.55 16.28 5.80
C SER A 76 -0.10 17.49 4.98
N LEU A 77 -0.19 17.41 3.65
CA LEU A 77 0.11 18.50 2.74
C LEU A 77 -1.19 19.17 2.26
N GLU A 78 -1.11 20.41 1.80
CA GLU A 78 -2.24 21.12 1.21
C GLU A 78 -2.49 20.73 -0.27
N GLY A 79 -1.95 19.58 -0.71
CA GLY A 79 -2.02 19.11 -2.10
C GLY A 79 -3.38 18.52 -2.52
N ILE A 80 -4.24 18.17 -1.55
CA ILE A 80 -5.59 17.65 -1.79
C ILE A 80 -6.59 18.54 -1.04
N PRO A 81 -7.02 19.68 -1.62
CA PRO A 81 -7.87 20.66 -0.92
C PRO A 81 -9.24 20.12 -0.48
N SER A 82 -9.74 19.05 -1.10
CA SER A 82 -11.02 18.41 -0.77
C SER A 82 -10.86 17.11 0.03
N LEU A 83 -9.75 16.97 0.77
CA LEU A 83 -9.53 15.83 1.66
C LEU A 83 -10.64 15.75 2.72
N ALA A 84 -11.35 14.62 2.74
CA ALA A 84 -12.46 14.35 3.64
C ALA A 84 -12.10 13.36 4.75
N ALA A 85 -11.20 12.39 4.49
CA ALA A 85 -10.67 11.47 5.49
C ALA A 85 -9.39 10.78 5.03
N THR A 86 -8.68 10.19 6.01
CA THR A 86 -7.50 9.37 5.78
C THR A 86 -7.68 7.98 6.39
N VAL A 87 -7.51 6.94 5.58
CA VAL A 87 -7.64 5.53 5.98
C VAL A 87 -6.29 4.84 5.82
N VAL A 88 -5.82 4.20 6.89
CA VAL A 88 -4.47 3.61 6.95
C VAL A 88 -4.59 2.15 7.36
N ILE A 89 -3.89 1.28 6.65
CA ILE A 89 -3.93 -0.17 6.84
C ILE A 89 -2.55 -0.68 7.24
N ASP A 90 -2.52 -1.30 8.42
CA ASP A 90 -1.42 -2.08 8.97
C ASP A 90 -0.03 -1.42 8.85
N VAL A 91 0.04 -0.14 9.23
CA VAL A 91 1.29 0.59 9.43
C VAL A 91 1.24 1.40 10.71
N VAL A 92 2.25 1.20 11.57
CA VAL A 92 2.50 1.94 12.80
C VAL A 92 4.00 2.18 12.87
N GLU A 93 4.42 3.40 13.21
CA GLU A 93 5.84 3.78 13.20
C GLU A 93 6.69 2.84 14.06
N GLY A 94 6.32 2.64 15.34
CA GLY A 94 7.12 1.84 16.26
C GLY A 94 7.36 0.40 15.77
N THR A 95 6.32 -0.28 15.30
CA THR A 95 6.44 -1.66 14.81
C THR A 95 7.12 -1.74 13.44
N ALA A 96 6.86 -0.78 12.55
CA ALA A 96 7.55 -0.70 11.27
C ALA A 96 9.06 -0.52 11.47
N MET A 97 9.46 0.41 12.33
CA MET A 97 10.87 0.71 12.64
C MET A 97 11.59 -0.48 13.27
N GLN A 98 10.94 -1.23 14.16
CA GLN A 98 11.48 -2.47 14.73
C GLN A 98 11.63 -3.59 13.70
N SER A 99 10.80 -3.59 12.65
CA SER A 99 10.79 -4.62 11.62
C SER A 99 11.82 -4.39 10.50
N LEU A 100 12.25 -3.13 10.28
CA LEU A 100 13.17 -2.77 9.19
C LEU A 100 14.45 -3.63 9.14
N PRO A 101 15.17 -3.90 10.26
CA PRO A 101 16.40 -4.71 10.21
C PRO A 101 16.19 -6.15 9.68
N TYR A 102 14.98 -6.69 9.82
CA TYR A 102 14.63 -8.04 9.39
C TYR A 102 14.03 -8.08 7.98
N MET A 103 13.58 -6.95 7.45
CA MET A 103 12.83 -6.88 6.20
C MET A 103 13.66 -7.37 5.00
N LEU A 104 14.97 -7.07 4.96
CA LEU A 104 15.86 -7.61 3.94
C LEU A 104 15.92 -9.14 3.96
N GLN A 105 15.94 -9.75 5.14
CA GLN A 105 15.96 -11.20 5.26
C GLN A 105 14.65 -11.80 4.72
N VAL A 106 13.51 -11.16 4.99
CA VAL A 106 12.21 -11.56 4.45
C VAL A 106 12.19 -11.46 2.92
N ILE A 107 12.70 -10.36 2.35
CA ILE A 107 12.76 -10.17 0.89
C ILE A 107 13.70 -11.19 0.25
N ASN A 108 14.85 -11.46 0.86
CA ASN A 108 15.84 -12.39 0.32
C ASN A 108 15.41 -13.87 0.38
N ARG A 109 14.47 -14.22 1.27
CA ARG A 109 13.86 -15.56 1.33
C ARG A 109 12.80 -15.80 0.25
N ARG A 110 12.33 -14.77 -0.46
CA ARG A 110 11.34 -14.94 -1.53
C ARG A 110 11.97 -15.68 -2.72
N PRO A 111 11.18 -16.52 -3.43
CA PRO A 111 11.60 -17.01 -4.74
C PRO A 111 12.00 -15.84 -5.65
N LYS A 112 13.14 -15.96 -6.33
CA LYS A 112 13.63 -14.89 -7.24
C LYS A 112 12.87 -14.87 -8.57
N ALA A 113 12.34 -16.02 -8.98
CA ALA A 113 11.51 -16.18 -10.15
C ALA A 113 10.46 -17.28 -9.93
N PHE A 114 9.46 -17.31 -10.80
CA PHE A 114 8.36 -18.27 -10.83
C PHE A 114 8.21 -18.83 -12.24
N ASP A 115 7.92 -20.12 -12.39
CA ASP A 115 7.76 -20.73 -13.73
C ASP A 115 6.48 -20.29 -14.44
N SER A 116 5.50 -19.76 -13.69
CA SER A 116 4.22 -19.28 -14.21
C SER A 116 3.54 -18.34 -13.22
N VAL A 117 2.54 -17.59 -13.70
CA VAL A 117 1.64 -16.82 -12.83
C VAL A 117 0.96 -17.74 -11.79
N GLN A 118 0.59 -18.96 -12.17
CA GLN A 118 -0.04 -19.93 -11.27
C GLN A 118 0.91 -20.37 -10.15
N HIS A 119 2.21 -20.51 -10.44
CA HIS A 119 3.23 -20.77 -9.41
C HIS A 119 3.30 -19.58 -8.43
N PHE A 120 3.33 -18.34 -8.93
CA PHE A 120 3.24 -17.15 -8.06
C PHE A 120 1.98 -17.14 -7.19
N VAL A 121 0.79 -17.40 -7.76
CA VAL A 121 -0.48 -17.41 -7.01
C VAL A 121 -0.44 -18.43 -5.87
N LYS A 122 0.07 -19.65 -6.14
CA LYS A 122 0.23 -20.69 -5.12
C LYS A 122 1.21 -20.24 -4.02
N TYR A 123 2.33 -19.65 -4.41
CA TYR A 123 3.30 -19.08 -3.47
C TYR A 123 2.64 -18.02 -2.59
N ALA A 124 2.02 -17.00 -3.18
CA ALA A 124 1.40 -15.88 -2.48
C ALA A 124 0.38 -16.33 -1.42
N TYR A 125 -0.45 -17.33 -1.75
CA TYR A 125 -1.39 -17.92 -0.81
C TYR A 125 -0.68 -18.73 0.30
N SER A 126 0.20 -19.67 -0.09
CA SER A 126 0.83 -20.60 0.86
C SER A 126 1.84 -19.93 1.82
N SER A 127 2.50 -18.85 1.39
CA SER A 127 3.43 -18.09 2.22
C SER A 127 2.74 -17.02 3.08
N GLY A 128 1.44 -16.83 2.91
CA GLY A 128 0.67 -15.81 3.63
C GLY A 128 0.91 -14.36 3.18
N LEU A 129 1.35 -14.14 1.93
CA LEU A 129 1.34 -12.78 1.34
C LEU A 129 -0.09 -12.25 1.30
N THR A 130 -1.03 -13.12 0.97
CA THR A 130 -2.47 -12.94 1.22
C THR A 130 -3.06 -14.29 1.64
N LYS A 131 -4.04 -14.26 2.54
CA LYS A 131 -4.86 -15.40 2.93
C LYS A 131 -6.06 -15.62 2.00
N ASN A 132 -6.24 -14.76 1.00
CA ASN A 132 -7.34 -14.84 0.04
C ASN A 132 -6.83 -15.31 -1.33
N PHE A 133 -7.26 -16.49 -1.74
CA PHE A 133 -6.84 -17.09 -3.01
C PHE A 133 -7.36 -16.31 -4.23
N GLU A 134 -8.55 -15.71 -4.15
CA GLU A 134 -9.06 -14.84 -5.22
C GLU A 134 -8.19 -13.59 -5.36
N ALA A 135 -7.81 -12.97 -4.23
CA ALA A 135 -6.94 -11.80 -4.19
C ALA A 135 -5.58 -12.11 -4.83
N ALA A 136 -4.95 -13.23 -4.43
CA ALA A 136 -3.69 -13.69 -5.02
C ALA A 136 -3.75 -13.81 -6.55
N ARG A 137 -4.87 -14.31 -7.10
CA ARG A 137 -5.07 -14.45 -8.55
C ARG A 137 -5.15 -13.10 -9.26
N VAL A 138 -5.94 -12.16 -8.73
CA VAL A 138 -6.17 -10.86 -9.39
C VAL A 138 -5.05 -9.85 -9.15
N SER A 139 -4.28 -10.01 -8.07
CA SER A 139 -3.14 -9.14 -7.76
C SER A 139 -1.83 -9.60 -8.41
N ALA A 140 -1.76 -10.81 -8.95
CA ALA A 140 -0.55 -11.34 -9.60
C ALA A 140 0.01 -10.47 -10.73
N ALA A 141 -0.85 -9.96 -11.62
CA ALA A 141 -0.42 -9.16 -12.77
C ALA A 141 0.29 -7.84 -12.39
N SER A 142 0.07 -7.33 -11.17
CA SER A 142 0.75 -6.14 -10.65
C SER A 142 2.01 -6.47 -9.83
N GLN A 143 2.27 -7.75 -9.55
CA GLN A 143 3.36 -8.19 -8.66
C GLN A 143 4.46 -8.93 -9.40
N VAL A 144 4.12 -9.65 -10.48
CA VAL A 144 5.09 -10.39 -11.31
C VAL A 144 4.95 -10.06 -12.80
N MET A 145 6.07 -10.11 -13.51
CA MET A 145 6.17 -9.82 -14.95
C MET A 145 7.07 -10.85 -15.66
N PRO A 146 6.95 -11.06 -16.97
CA PRO A 146 7.85 -11.95 -17.71
C PRO A 146 9.33 -11.54 -17.57
N GLY A 147 10.21 -12.52 -17.34
CA GLY A 147 11.63 -12.36 -16.99
C GLY A 147 12.53 -11.74 -18.07
N GLY A 148 12.02 -11.49 -19.27
CA GLY A 148 12.70 -10.78 -20.36
C GLY A 148 12.12 -9.41 -20.69
N ALA A 149 11.07 -8.96 -19.98
CA ALA A 149 10.41 -7.67 -20.25
C ALA A 149 11.16 -6.45 -19.67
N SER A 150 12.41 -6.64 -19.23
CA SER A 150 13.36 -5.57 -18.94
C SER A 150 14.12 -5.18 -20.21
N SER A 151 13.50 -4.40 -21.10
CA SER A 151 14.24 -3.54 -22.04
C SER A 151 14.55 -2.21 -21.32
N SER A 152 15.75 -1.64 -21.29
CA SER A 152 16.85 -1.71 -22.26
C SER A 152 18.19 -1.31 -21.62
N THR A 153 19.14 -2.23 -21.54
CA THR A 153 20.58 -1.90 -21.60
C THR A 153 21.35 -3.11 -22.12
N SER A 154 22.11 -2.88 -23.17
CA SER A 154 22.95 -3.84 -23.88
C SER A 154 24.03 -4.47 -22.99
N GLY A 155 24.19 -5.80 -23.06
CA GLY A 155 25.47 -6.44 -22.73
C GLY A 155 25.41 -7.82 -22.07
N SER A 156 25.70 -8.84 -22.89
CA SER A 156 26.34 -10.12 -22.55
C SER A 156 25.65 -11.13 -21.61
N SER A 157 25.09 -12.15 -22.27
CA SER A 157 25.24 -13.60 -22.01
C SER A 157 25.15 -14.12 -20.57
N LYS A 158 24.04 -14.79 -20.28
CA LYS A 158 23.99 -16.17 -19.76
C LYS A 158 22.56 -16.67 -19.95
N GLU A 159 22.41 -17.85 -20.57
CA GLU A 159 21.19 -18.64 -20.75
C GLU A 159 20.05 -18.24 -19.81
N GLU A 160 19.27 -17.24 -20.23
CA GLU A 160 18.02 -16.89 -19.56
C GLU A 160 17.04 -17.99 -19.95
N LYS A 161 16.50 -18.70 -18.95
CA LYS A 161 15.32 -19.53 -19.20
C LYS A 161 14.22 -18.63 -19.76
N GLU A 162 14.07 -18.62 -21.09
CA GLU A 162 12.89 -18.10 -21.77
C GLU A 162 11.66 -18.74 -21.12
N GLY A 163 10.88 -17.96 -20.37
CA GLY A 163 9.60 -18.42 -19.81
C GLY A 163 9.36 -18.19 -18.31
N GLY A 164 10.31 -17.60 -17.56
CA GLY A 164 10.09 -17.28 -16.14
C GLY A 164 9.33 -15.97 -15.89
N PHE A 165 8.72 -15.83 -14.73
CA PHE A 165 8.15 -14.60 -14.18
C PHE A 165 9.01 -14.11 -13.01
N VAL A 166 9.26 -12.81 -12.93
CA VAL A 166 10.05 -12.16 -11.87
C VAL A 166 9.21 -11.09 -11.17
N TRP A 167 9.62 -10.67 -9.97
CA TRP A 167 8.97 -9.57 -9.28
C TRP A 167 9.04 -8.28 -10.09
N VAL A 168 7.93 -7.54 -10.16
CA VAL A 168 7.87 -6.24 -10.84
C VAL A 168 8.80 -5.23 -10.16
N THR A 169 8.84 -5.24 -8.82
CA THR A 169 9.63 -4.31 -8.02
C THR A 169 10.75 -5.04 -7.31
N ASP A 170 11.99 -4.62 -7.55
CA ASP A 170 13.11 -5.00 -6.71
C ASP A 170 13.11 -4.16 -5.42
N LEU A 171 12.43 -4.68 -4.40
CA LEU A 171 12.30 -3.99 -3.11
C LEU A 171 13.65 -3.75 -2.42
N THR A 172 14.70 -4.51 -2.76
CA THR A 172 16.03 -4.29 -2.14
C THR A 172 16.60 -2.91 -2.50
N LYS A 173 16.29 -2.39 -3.69
CA LYS A 173 16.69 -1.04 -4.12
C LYS A 173 16.02 0.06 -3.31
N THR A 174 14.94 -0.25 -2.60
CA THR A 174 14.18 0.71 -1.80
C THR A 174 14.65 0.79 -0.34
N GLU A 175 15.53 -0.12 0.09
CA GLU A 175 16.04 -0.20 1.47
C GLU A 175 16.56 1.14 2.03
N PRO A 176 17.36 1.93 1.29
CA PRO A 176 17.89 3.19 1.81
C PRO A 176 16.81 4.19 2.25
N TYR A 177 15.59 4.06 1.73
CA TYR A 177 14.48 4.98 1.98
C TYR A 177 13.54 4.53 3.11
N TRP A 178 13.57 3.26 3.53
CA TRP A 178 12.59 2.69 4.47
C TRP A 178 12.49 3.45 5.78
N LYS A 179 13.63 3.84 6.36
CA LYS A 179 13.64 4.65 7.58
C LYS A 179 12.91 5.98 7.37
N GLY A 180 13.12 6.62 6.22
CA GLY A 180 12.47 7.89 5.87
C GLY A 180 10.96 7.76 5.69
N TRP A 181 10.46 6.59 5.26
CA TRP A 181 9.03 6.36 5.08
C TRP A 181 8.25 6.38 6.40
N TYR A 182 8.86 5.91 7.49
CA TYR A 182 8.15 5.67 8.75
C TYR A 182 8.56 6.62 9.88
N SER A 183 9.67 7.35 9.76
CA SER A 183 10.15 8.25 10.83
C SER A 183 9.16 9.40 11.08
N GLY A 184 8.67 9.52 12.32
CA GLY A 184 7.68 10.52 12.72
C GLY A 184 6.28 10.30 12.17
N LEU A 185 6.01 9.14 11.57
CA LEU A 185 4.75 8.84 10.89
C LEU A 185 3.55 8.86 11.85
N SER A 186 3.70 8.36 13.08
CA SER A 186 2.61 8.30 14.06
C SER A 186 2.15 9.70 14.47
N LYS A 187 3.08 10.60 14.76
CA LYS A 187 2.76 12.00 15.07
C LYS A 187 2.14 12.72 13.87
N ARG A 188 2.66 12.45 12.67
CA ARG A 188 2.13 13.03 11.43
C ARG A 188 0.68 12.60 11.21
N PHE A 189 0.37 11.31 11.33
CA PHE A 189 -0.99 10.80 11.25
C PHE A 189 -1.92 11.47 12.27
N LEU A 190 -1.49 11.61 13.53
CA LEU A 190 -2.28 12.29 14.56
C LEU A 190 -2.54 13.77 14.25
N GLY A 191 -1.64 14.43 13.50
CA GLY A 191 -1.75 15.83 13.10
C GLY A 191 -2.63 16.09 11.89
N VAL A 192 -3.02 15.07 11.12
CA VAL A 192 -3.89 15.24 9.95
C VAL A 192 -5.27 15.76 10.37
N PRO A 193 -5.74 16.90 9.84
CA PRO A 193 -6.91 17.65 10.36
C PRO A 193 -8.27 17.13 9.83
N VAL A 194 -8.35 15.85 9.49
CA VAL A 194 -9.60 15.19 9.04
C VAL A 194 -9.89 13.93 9.86
N PRO A 195 -11.10 13.37 9.80
CA PRO A 195 -11.39 12.05 10.35
C PRO A 195 -10.39 11.00 9.85
N LYS A 196 -9.98 10.11 10.75
CA LYS A 196 -8.95 9.09 10.50
C LYS A 196 -9.43 7.71 10.91
N LEU A 197 -9.16 6.72 10.06
CA LEU A 197 -9.40 5.32 10.35
C LEU A 197 -8.09 4.53 10.26
N LEU A 198 -7.74 3.82 11.32
CA LEU A 198 -6.63 2.87 11.36
C LEU A 198 -7.18 1.44 11.42
N LEU A 199 -6.79 0.62 10.45
CA LEU A 199 -7.16 -0.79 10.37
C LEU A 199 -5.91 -1.64 10.64
N LEU A 200 -5.98 -2.52 11.64
CA LEU A 200 -4.86 -3.38 12.03
C LEU A 200 -5.25 -4.85 11.95
N ALA A 201 -4.26 -5.69 11.64
CA ALA A 201 -4.42 -7.14 11.68
C ALA A 201 -4.33 -7.70 13.12
N GLY A 202 -3.81 -6.92 14.07
CA GLY A 202 -3.65 -7.27 15.48
C GLY A 202 -3.57 -6.02 16.37
N THR A 203 -4.00 -6.16 17.64
CA THR A 203 -4.03 -5.05 18.63
C THR A 203 -2.67 -4.75 19.27
N ASP A 204 -1.72 -5.68 19.17
CA ASP A 204 -0.37 -5.62 19.74
C ASP A 204 0.58 -4.65 19.03
N ARG A 205 0.06 -3.87 18.07
CA ARG A 205 0.87 -3.12 17.10
C ARG A 205 0.94 -1.62 17.34
N LEU A 206 0.19 -1.06 18.29
CA LEU A 206 0.24 0.39 18.55
C LEU A 206 1.52 0.78 19.27
N ASP A 207 2.17 1.85 18.79
CA ASP A 207 3.25 2.50 19.51
C ASP A 207 2.71 3.47 20.58
N LYS A 208 3.62 4.09 21.32
CA LYS A 208 3.27 5.03 22.40
C LYS A 208 2.40 6.19 21.90
N ASP A 209 2.75 6.79 20.76
CA ASP A 209 2.06 7.99 20.26
C ASP A 209 0.64 7.64 19.80
N LEU A 210 0.47 6.56 19.02
CA LEU A 210 -0.85 6.11 18.60
C LEU A 210 -1.69 5.57 19.74
N THR A 211 -1.09 4.95 20.76
CA THR A 211 -1.80 4.53 21.97
C THR A 211 -2.40 5.74 22.68
N ILE A 212 -1.60 6.78 22.92
CA ILE A 212 -2.07 8.04 23.52
C ILE A 212 -3.16 8.68 22.64
N GLY A 213 -2.92 8.76 21.32
CA GLY A 213 -3.88 9.33 20.38
C GLY A 213 -5.21 8.58 20.34
N GLN A 214 -5.18 7.25 20.42
CA GLN A 214 -6.36 6.40 20.48
C GLN A 214 -7.15 6.62 21.76
N MET A 215 -6.47 6.67 22.92
CA MET A 215 -7.10 6.97 24.21
C MET A 215 -7.72 8.38 24.26
N GLN A 216 -7.16 9.32 23.49
CA GLN A 216 -7.70 10.68 23.32
C GLN A 216 -8.83 10.75 22.27
N GLY A 217 -9.18 9.65 21.60
CA GLY A 217 -10.21 9.62 20.57
C GLY A 217 -9.84 10.36 19.27
N LYS A 218 -8.55 10.52 18.97
CA LYS A 218 -8.07 11.27 17.79
C LYS A 218 -8.30 10.57 16.45
N PHE A 219 -8.55 9.26 16.46
CA PHE A 219 -8.86 8.47 15.29
C PHE A 219 -9.75 7.27 15.68
N GLN A 220 -10.40 6.68 14.68
CA GLN A 220 -11.12 5.41 14.86
C GLN A 220 -10.16 4.26 14.55
N MET A 221 -10.19 3.21 15.37
CA MET A 221 -9.41 2.00 15.15
C MET A 221 -10.34 0.79 15.02
N LYS A 222 -10.04 -0.11 14.08
CA LYS A 222 -10.64 -1.44 14.01
C LYS A 222 -9.55 -2.49 13.81
N VAL A 223 -9.74 -3.64 14.45
CA VAL A 223 -8.88 -4.80 14.25
C VAL A 223 -9.68 -5.86 13.51
N LEU A 224 -9.09 -6.39 12.44
CA LEU A 224 -9.70 -7.39 11.56
C LEU A 224 -8.85 -8.68 11.56
N PRO A 225 -9.45 -9.87 11.47
CA PRO A 225 -8.75 -11.16 11.59
C PRO A 225 -7.98 -11.53 10.30
N ALA A 226 -7.12 -10.64 9.83
CA ALA A 226 -6.39 -10.77 8.57
C ALA A 226 -4.88 -11.04 8.79
N GLY A 227 -4.15 -11.28 7.69
CA GLY A 227 -2.70 -11.05 7.65
C GLY A 227 -2.39 -9.56 7.40
N HIS A 228 -1.18 -9.28 6.89
CA HIS A 228 -0.71 -7.92 6.64
C HIS A 228 -1.59 -7.16 5.63
N ALA A 229 -1.97 -7.85 4.54
CA ALA A 229 -2.80 -7.28 3.47
C ALA A 229 -4.31 -7.40 3.80
N ILE A 230 -4.79 -6.67 4.81
CA ILE A 230 -6.19 -6.71 5.28
C ILE A 230 -7.21 -6.51 4.14
N HIS A 231 -6.91 -5.59 3.21
CA HIS A 231 -7.76 -5.27 2.07
C HIS A 231 -7.87 -6.39 1.02
N GLU A 232 -6.89 -7.28 0.96
CA GLU A 232 -6.94 -8.51 0.15
C GLU A 232 -7.61 -9.65 0.91
N ASP A 233 -7.26 -9.81 2.19
CA ASP A 233 -7.69 -10.93 3.02
C ASP A 233 -9.16 -10.85 3.42
N GLU A 234 -9.64 -9.66 3.80
CA GLU A 234 -10.95 -9.44 4.40
C GLU A 234 -11.68 -8.23 3.75
N PRO A 235 -11.88 -8.23 2.42
CA PRO A 235 -12.41 -7.06 1.70
C PRO A 235 -13.84 -6.68 2.12
N ASP A 236 -14.68 -7.65 2.53
CA ASP A 236 -16.04 -7.39 3.00
C ASP A 236 -16.05 -6.69 4.37
N LYS A 237 -15.31 -7.24 5.34
CA LYS A 237 -15.17 -6.61 6.68
C LYS A 237 -14.49 -5.24 6.59
N PHE A 238 -13.56 -5.09 5.65
CA PHE A 238 -12.99 -3.79 5.33
C PHE A 238 -14.07 -2.80 4.91
N CYS A 239 -14.91 -3.16 3.94
CA CYS A 239 -16.01 -2.30 3.45
C CYS A 239 -16.99 -1.97 4.57
N GLU A 240 -17.36 -2.93 5.43
CA GLU A 240 -18.23 -2.67 6.59
C GLU A 240 -17.60 -1.65 7.56
N ALA A 241 -16.31 -1.79 7.86
CA ALA A 241 -15.59 -0.86 8.71
C ALA A 241 -15.49 0.54 8.09
N LEU A 242 -15.25 0.61 6.78
CA LEU A 242 -15.19 1.87 6.03
C LEU A 242 -16.56 2.55 5.98
N ASP A 243 -17.62 1.85 5.58
CA ASP A 243 -18.98 2.41 5.49
C ASP A 243 -19.44 2.94 6.85
N GLY A 244 -19.25 2.15 7.92
CA GLY A 244 -19.58 2.61 9.28
C GLY A 244 -18.79 3.85 9.72
N PHE A 245 -17.54 3.98 9.29
CA PHE A 245 -16.72 5.17 9.53
C PHE A 245 -17.21 6.38 8.71
N LEU A 246 -17.44 6.22 7.41
CA LEU A 246 -17.88 7.31 6.54
C LEU A 246 -19.26 7.85 6.95
N THR A 247 -20.21 6.97 7.28
CA THR A 247 -21.52 7.35 7.79
C THR A 247 -21.42 8.09 9.13
N ARG A 248 -20.59 7.61 10.06
CA ARG A 248 -20.38 8.27 11.37
C ARG A 248 -19.91 9.72 11.21
N PHE A 249 -19.03 9.98 10.25
CA PHE A 249 -18.47 11.30 10.00
C PHE A 249 -19.20 12.10 8.91
N ARG A 250 -20.32 11.58 8.38
CA ARG A 250 -21.15 12.23 7.35
C ARG A 250 -20.35 12.59 6.08
N ILE A 251 -19.42 11.74 5.70
CA ILE A 251 -18.62 11.90 4.48
C ILE A 251 -19.37 11.32 3.27
N ALA A 252 -20.09 10.21 3.49
CA ALA A 252 -20.93 9.53 2.53
C ALA A 252 -22.16 8.93 3.22
#